data_AF-A0AAU9EX60-F1
#
_entry.id   AF-A0AAU9EX60-F1
#
_cell.length_a   1.000
_cell.length_b   1.000
_cell.length_c   1.000
_cell.angle_alpha   90.00
_cell.angle_beta   90.00
_cell.angle_gamma   90.00
#
_symmetry.space_group_name_H-M   'P 1'
#
loop_
_entity.id
_entity.type
_entity.pdbx_description
1 polymer ?
#
loop_
_entity_poly.entity_id
_entity_poly.type
_entity_poly.pdbx_seq_one_letter_code
_entity_poly.pdbx_strand_id
1 'polypeptide(L)'
;MDVARTSRWNESDRAKLLKMVKGGVSEQEIRGNFQTKGVKGASRDMTAIEFAQQLKQAMVEAGDIKQEVRKKEKAQAVIYKVTNTGRLTITDFGELTGADEGASFTLEKPRGRSKAWRLVPAK
;
A
#
# COMPACT_ATOMS: atom_id res chain seq x y z
N MET A 1 -11.54 12.61 8.59
CA MET A 1 -11.68 12.79 7.13
C MET A 1 -10.28 12.94 6.57
N ASP A 2 -9.75 11.87 5.99
CA ASP A 2 -8.44 11.89 5.34
C ASP A 2 -8.51 12.77 4.09
N VAL A 3 -7.83 13.92 4.13
CA VAL A 3 -7.63 14.74 2.94
C VAL A 3 -6.57 14.02 2.11
N ALA A 4 -6.99 13.03 1.33
CA ALA A 4 -6.21 12.57 0.19
C ALA A 4 -5.89 13.82 -0.62
N ARG A 5 -4.62 14.21 -0.65
CA ARG A 5 -4.11 15.40 -1.34
C ARG A 5 -4.60 15.34 -2.78
N THR A 6 -5.71 16.01 -3.08
CA THR A 6 -6.22 16.17 -4.43
C THR A 6 -5.09 16.85 -5.20
N SER A 7 -4.42 16.10 -6.07
CA SER A 7 -3.38 16.65 -6.92
C SER A 7 -3.99 17.86 -7.63
N ARG A 8 -3.40 19.04 -7.46
CA ARG A 8 -3.92 20.30 -8.04
C ARG A 8 -3.90 20.31 -9.57
N TRP A 9 -3.33 19.27 -10.17
CA TRP A 9 -3.19 19.05 -11.60
C TRP A 9 -4.21 18.04 -12.04
N ASN A 10 -5.04 18.44 -13.01
CA ASN A 10 -5.99 17.55 -13.66
C ASN A 10 -5.32 16.80 -14.83
N GLU A 11 -6.06 15.88 -15.42
CA GLU A 11 -5.63 15.07 -16.56
C GLU A 11 -5.22 15.92 -17.77
N SER A 12 -5.91 17.05 -18.01
CA SER A 12 -5.59 17.97 -19.12
C SER A 12 -4.22 18.62 -18.94
N ASP A 13 -3.86 19.02 -17.70
CA ASP A 13 -2.56 19.60 -17.40
C ASP A 13 -1.43 18.56 -17.58
N ARG A 14 -1.69 17.31 -17.20
CA ARG A 14 -0.76 16.18 -17.38
C ARG A 14 -0.58 15.81 -18.86
N ALA A 15 -1.64 15.85 -19.65
CA ALA A 15 -1.58 15.64 -21.10
C ALA A 15 -0.75 16.74 -21.80
N LYS A 16 -0.91 18.00 -21.39
CA LYS A 16 -0.09 19.13 -21.89
C LYS A 16 1.39 18.96 -21.52
N LEU A 17 1.68 18.58 -20.26
CA LEU A 17 3.04 18.27 -19.82
C LEU A 17 3.66 17.18 -20.68
N LEU A 18 2.93 16.07 -20.90
CA LEU A 18 3.43 14.95 -21.71
C LEU A 18 3.68 15.37 -23.16
N LYS A 19 2.82 16.23 -23.74
CA LYS A 19 3.02 16.78 -25.09
C LYS A 19 4.29 17.62 -25.19
N MET A 20 4.56 18.47 -24.19
CA MET A 20 5.79 19.29 -24.18
C MET A 20 7.05 18.44 -24.03
N VAL A 21 7.01 17.40 -23.18
CA VAL A 21 8.12 16.44 -23.04
C VAL A 21 8.37 15.70 -24.35
N LYS A 22 7.31 15.15 -24.99
CA LYS A 22 7.43 14.48 -26.29
C LYS A 22 7.86 15.42 -27.42
N GLY A 23 7.56 16.71 -27.29
CA GLY A 23 8.00 17.77 -28.20
C GLY A 23 9.44 18.27 -27.97
N GLY A 24 10.16 17.73 -26.99
CA GLY A 24 11.56 18.07 -26.72
C GLY A 24 11.77 19.39 -25.96
N VAL A 25 10.73 19.92 -25.30
CA VAL A 25 10.87 21.13 -24.48
C VAL A 25 11.69 20.84 -23.22
N SER A 26 12.55 21.77 -22.82
CA SER A 26 13.43 21.59 -21.67
C SER A 26 12.65 21.49 -20.34
N GLU A 27 13.19 20.71 -19.39
CA GLU A 27 12.55 20.54 -18.08
C GLU A 27 12.34 21.88 -17.35
N GLN A 28 13.33 22.77 -17.42
CA GLN A 28 13.27 24.08 -16.75
C GLN A 28 12.12 24.93 -17.31
N GLU A 29 11.93 24.92 -18.63
CA GLU A 29 10.87 25.65 -19.30
C GLU A 29 9.49 25.06 -19.02
N ILE A 30 9.37 23.72 -18.95
CA ILE A 30 8.13 23.07 -18.53
C ILE A 30 7.81 23.44 -17.07
N ARG A 31 8.80 23.39 -16.17
CA ARG A 31 8.61 23.71 -14.75
C ARG A 31 8.21 25.17 -14.51
N GLY A 32 8.64 26.09 -15.37
CA GLY A 32 8.19 27.50 -15.35
C GLY A 32 6.75 27.69 -15.85
N ASN A 33 6.30 26.88 -16.82
CA ASN A 33 4.93 26.93 -17.35
C ASN A 33 3.90 26.29 -16.41
N PHE A 34 4.33 25.36 -15.55
CA PHE A 34 3.45 24.66 -14.63
C PHE A 34 3.80 24.95 -13.17
N GLN A 35 3.55 26.18 -12.76
CA GLN A 35 3.80 26.63 -11.39
C GLN A 35 2.90 25.92 -10.37
N THR A 36 3.46 25.66 -9.19
CA THR A 36 2.76 25.09 -8.04
C THR A 36 2.73 26.10 -6.89
N LYS A 37 1.80 25.95 -5.95
CA LYS A 37 1.78 26.82 -4.76
C LYS A 37 2.64 26.24 -3.65
N GLY A 38 3.55 27.04 -3.12
CA GLY A 38 4.36 26.73 -1.94
C GLY A 38 3.56 26.73 -0.63
N VAL A 39 4.26 26.46 0.48
CA VAL A 39 3.70 26.29 1.83
C VAL A 39 2.92 27.50 2.34
N LYS A 40 3.20 28.70 1.80
CA LYS A 40 2.53 29.96 2.13
C LYS A 40 1.59 30.48 1.02
N GLY A 41 1.21 29.63 0.07
CA GLY A 41 0.31 30.00 -1.03
C GLY A 41 0.96 30.77 -2.19
N ALA A 42 2.24 31.12 -2.09
CA ALA A 42 3.00 31.76 -3.17
C ALA A 42 3.19 30.83 -4.37
N SER A 43 3.03 31.35 -5.59
CA SER A 43 3.36 30.62 -6.82
C SER A 43 4.86 30.40 -6.87
N ARG A 44 5.28 29.18 -7.18
CA ARG A 44 6.67 28.81 -7.39
C ARG A 44 6.76 27.79 -8.51
N ASP A 45 7.92 27.73 -9.13
CA ASP A 45 8.19 26.66 -10.07
C ASP A 45 8.20 25.32 -9.33
N MET A 46 7.83 24.29 -10.08
CA MET A 46 7.87 22.93 -9.60
C MET A 46 9.32 22.50 -9.33
N THR A 47 9.55 21.67 -8.32
CA THR A 47 10.88 21.03 -8.11
C THR A 47 11.08 19.86 -9.08
N ALA A 48 12.32 19.42 -9.28
CA ALA A 48 12.60 18.25 -10.11
C ALA A 48 11.87 16.98 -9.64
N ILE A 49 11.74 16.81 -8.31
CA ILE A 49 11.03 15.67 -7.70
C ILE A 49 9.54 15.70 -8.06
N GLU A 50 8.92 16.86 -7.91
CA GLU A 50 7.51 17.04 -8.25
C GLU A 50 7.26 16.87 -9.75
N PHE A 51 8.17 17.38 -10.60
CA PHE A 51 8.10 17.20 -12.05
C PHE A 51 8.15 15.71 -12.42
N ALA A 52 9.09 14.95 -11.85
CA ALA A 52 9.20 13.51 -12.09
C ALA A 52 7.93 12.76 -11.65
N GLN A 53 7.30 13.17 -10.54
CA GLN A 53 6.04 12.58 -10.09
C GLN A 53 4.89 12.87 -11.08
N GLN A 54 4.75 14.12 -11.54
CA GLN A 54 3.70 14.48 -12.50
C GLN A 54 3.92 13.82 -13.86
N LEU A 55 5.17 13.76 -14.34
CA LEU A 55 5.52 13.08 -15.59
C LEU A 55 5.20 11.58 -15.51
N LYS A 56 5.59 10.91 -14.43
CA LYS A 56 5.25 9.50 -14.22
C LYS A 56 3.74 9.27 -14.24
N GLN A 57 2.97 10.12 -13.56
CA GLN A 57 1.53 10.02 -13.53
C GLN A 57 0.91 10.25 -14.91
N ALA A 58 1.39 11.25 -15.67
CA ALA A 58 0.96 11.52 -17.04
C ALA A 58 1.23 10.33 -17.98
N MET A 59 2.38 9.67 -17.83
CA MET A 59 2.73 8.48 -18.62
C MET A 59 1.88 7.26 -18.24
N VAL A 60 1.48 7.13 -16.96
CA VAL A 60 0.52 6.08 -16.55
C VAL A 60 -0.86 6.33 -17.17
N GLU A 61 -1.33 7.57 -17.16
CA GLU A 61 -2.63 7.95 -17.75
C GLU A 61 -2.65 7.79 -19.28
N ALA A 62 -1.56 8.12 -19.95
CA ALA A 62 -1.41 7.91 -21.39
C ALA A 62 -1.26 6.42 -21.79
N GLY A 63 -1.13 5.51 -20.81
CA GLY A 63 -0.89 4.08 -21.06
C GLY A 63 0.56 3.75 -21.46
N ASP A 64 1.46 4.73 -21.45
CA ASP A 64 2.89 4.55 -21.72
C ASP A 64 3.58 3.75 -20.58
N ILE A 65 3.04 3.78 -19.36
CA ILE A 65 3.51 2.99 -18.21
C ILE A 65 2.35 2.17 -17.65
N LYS A 66 2.49 0.84 -17.65
CA LYS A 66 1.57 -0.04 -16.91
C LYS A 66 1.83 0.14 -15.42
N GLN A 67 0.81 0.61 -14.69
CA GLN A 67 0.86 0.60 -13.24
C GLN A 67 0.84 -0.85 -12.77
N GLU A 68 1.99 -1.37 -12.34
CA GLU A 68 2.03 -2.64 -11.64
C GLU A 68 1.20 -2.50 -10.36
N VAL A 69 0.00 -3.07 -10.38
CA VAL A 69 -0.80 -3.20 -9.18
C VAL A 69 0.01 -4.10 -8.25
N ARG A 70 0.52 -3.53 -7.15
CA ARG A 70 1.15 -4.30 -6.08
C ARG A 70 0.17 -5.42 -5.72
N LYS A 71 0.50 -6.66 -6.12
CA LYS A 71 -0.26 -7.84 -5.71
C LYS A 71 -0.15 -7.87 -4.19
N LYS A 72 -1.28 -7.72 -3.49
CA LYS A 72 -1.32 -7.99 -2.05
C LYS A 72 -0.95 -9.46 -1.89
N GLU A 73 0.26 -9.72 -1.43
CA GLU A 73 0.61 -11.05 -0.94
C GLU A 73 -0.40 -11.39 0.16
N LYS A 74 -1.16 -12.46 -0.05
CA LYS A 74 -2.00 -13.00 1.02
C LYS A 74 -1.05 -13.43 2.12
N ALA A 75 -1.18 -12.83 3.30
CA ALA A 75 -0.45 -13.29 4.48
C ALA A 75 -0.74 -14.78 4.66
N GLN A 76 0.30 -15.62 4.55
CA GLN A 76 0.18 -17.03 4.86
C GLN A 76 -0.08 -17.16 6.37
N ALA A 77 -1.04 -17.99 6.73
CA ALA A 77 -1.36 -18.20 8.14
C ALA A 77 -0.20 -18.93 8.83
N VAL A 78 0.25 -18.40 9.97
CA VAL A 78 1.27 -19.06 10.79
C VAL A 78 0.63 -20.29 11.43
N ILE A 79 1.27 -21.45 11.26
CA ILE A 79 0.84 -22.73 11.84
C ILE A 79 1.62 -22.98 13.12
N TYR A 80 0.88 -23.19 14.21
CA TYR A 80 1.39 -23.56 15.52
C TYR A 80 1.13 -25.04 15.77
N LYS A 81 2.13 -25.77 16.25
CA LYS A 81 2.00 -27.18 16.63
C LYS A 81 1.93 -27.30 18.14
N VAL A 82 1.07 -28.19 18.63
CA VAL A 82 1.05 -28.59 20.04
C VAL A 82 2.30 -29.41 20.33
N THR A 83 3.10 -28.97 21.32
CA THR A 83 4.36 -29.59 21.71
C THR A 83 4.41 -29.82 23.22
N ASN A 84 5.15 -30.85 23.66
CA ASN A 84 5.35 -31.18 25.07
C ASN A 84 6.19 -30.13 25.83
N THR A 85 6.97 -29.34 25.10
CA THR A 85 7.74 -28.22 25.63
C THR A 85 7.05 -26.90 25.26
N GLY A 86 6.70 -26.09 26.26
CA GLY A 86 6.03 -24.80 26.04
C GLY A 86 5.57 -24.13 27.32
N ARG A 87 4.98 -22.94 27.20
CA ARG A 87 4.40 -22.20 28.34
C ARG A 87 3.03 -22.73 28.77
N LEU A 88 2.39 -23.51 27.90
CA LEU A 88 1.26 -24.39 28.17
C LEU A 88 1.75 -25.80 27.82
N THR A 89 1.66 -26.74 28.76
CA THR A 89 2.01 -28.14 28.48
C THR A 89 0.90 -28.80 27.65
N ILE A 90 1.18 -29.96 27.02
CA ILE A 90 0.14 -30.72 26.29
C ILE A 90 -1.02 -31.06 27.22
N THR A 91 -0.76 -31.40 28.48
CA THR A 91 -1.80 -31.73 29.45
C THR A 91 -2.74 -30.56 29.66
N ASP A 92 -2.21 -29.35 29.93
CA ASP A 92 -3.02 -28.15 30.13
C ASP A 92 -3.79 -27.75 28.86
N PHE A 93 -3.13 -27.81 27.71
CA PHE A 93 -3.74 -27.44 26.43
C PHE A 93 -4.79 -28.46 25.99
N GLY A 94 -4.52 -29.75 26.19
CA GLY A 94 -5.42 -30.87 25.89
C GLY A 94 -6.66 -30.84 26.79
N GLU A 95 -6.54 -30.52 28.07
CA GLU A 95 -7.69 -30.34 28.95
C GLU A 95 -8.57 -29.15 28.52
N LEU A 96 -7.97 -28.06 28.05
CA LEU A 96 -8.69 -26.86 27.62
C LEU A 96 -9.30 -26.97 26.23
N THR A 97 -8.71 -27.75 25.33
CA THR A 97 -9.07 -27.77 23.89
C THR A 97 -9.44 -29.13 23.33
N GLY A 98 -9.13 -30.22 24.03
CA GLY A 98 -9.34 -31.60 23.59
C GLY A 98 -8.35 -32.07 22.51
N ALA A 99 -7.22 -31.38 22.31
CA ALA A 99 -6.28 -31.67 21.23
C ALA A 99 -5.05 -32.46 21.69
N ASP A 100 -4.60 -33.39 20.84
CA ASP A 100 -3.42 -34.24 21.08
C ASP A 100 -2.09 -33.56 20.65
N GLU A 101 -0.96 -34.16 21.06
CA GLU A 101 0.37 -33.76 20.61
C GLU A 101 0.50 -33.80 19.08
N GLY A 102 1.15 -32.79 18.51
CA GLY A 102 1.33 -32.68 17.06
C GLY A 102 0.12 -32.09 16.31
N ALA A 103 -1.01 -31.87 16.97
CA ALA A 103 -2.13 -31.13 16.39
C ALA A 103 -1.67 -29.73 15.94
N SER A 104 -2.19 -29.29 14.80
CA SER A 104 -1.79 -28.03 14.16
C SER A 104 -2.94 -27.03 14.23
N PHE A 105 -2.62 -25.78 14.59
CA PHE A 105 -3.59 -24.69 14.74
C PHE A 105 -3.11 -23.43 14.02
N THR A 106 -4.05 -22.59 13.63
CA THR A 106 -3.78 -21.25 13.09
C THR A 106 -4.47 -20.19 13.93
N LEU A 107 -3.90 -18.98 13.94
CA LEU A 107 -4.45 -17.85 14.67
C LEU A 107 -5.28 -16.96 13.73
N GLU A 108 -6.58 -16.89 13.97
CA GLU A 108 -7.47 -16.02 13.21
C GLU A 108 -7.78 -14.72 13.95
N LYS A 109 -7.80 -13.63 13.20
CA LYS A 109 -8.23 -12.32 13.70
C LYS A 109 -9.66 -12.40 14.27
N PRO A 110 -9.98 -11.58 15.28
CA PRO A 110 -11.33 -11.49 15.80
C PRO A 110 -12.35 -11.18 14.69
N ARG A 111 -13.54 -11.78 14.77
CA ARG A 111 -14.63 -11.58 13.80
C ARG A 111 -15.91 -11.13 14.52
N GLY A 112 -16.72 -10.33 13.84
CA GLY A 112 -17.98 -9.81 14.37
C GLY A 112 -17.77 -8.87 15.55
N ARG A 113 -18.51 -9.08 16.65
CA ARG A 113 -18.39 -8.27 17.88
C ARG A 113 -17.27 -8.73 18.82
N SER A 114 -16.63 -9.88 18.55
CA SER A 114 -15.55 -10.39 19.41
C SER A 114 -14.26 -9.61 19.19
N LYS A 115 -13.53 -9.35 20.27
CA LYS A 115 -12.17 -8.78 20.25
C LYS A 115 -11.07 -9.83 20.47
N ALA A 116 -11.45 -11.08 20.75
CA ALA A 116 -10.50 -12.14 21.04
C ALA A 116 -10.02 -12.82 19.75
N TRP A 117 -8.72 -13.10 19.69
CA TRP A 117 -8.13 -13.95 18.65
C TRP A 117 -8.62 -15.39 18.83
N ARG A 118 -8.76 -16.12 17.72
CA ARG A 118 -9.27 -17.49 17.74
C ARG A 118 -8.17 -18.44 17.29
N LEU A 119 -7.91 -19.46 18.10
CA LEU A 119 -7.17 -20.64 17.67
C LEU A 119 -8.16 -21.54 16.93
N VAL A 120 -7.85 -21.90 15.69
CA VAL A 120 -8.66 -22.82 14.88
C VAL A 120 -7.77 -23.95 14.35
N PRO A 121 -8.27 -25.19 14.26
CA PRO A 121 -7.51 -26.28 13.67
C PRO A 121 -6.99 -25.89 12.28
N ALA A 122 -5.70 -26.11 12.04
CA ALA A 122 -5.11 -25.96 10.72
C ALA A 122 -5.70 -27.02 9.79
N LYS A 123 -6.09 -26.61 8.58
CA LYS A 123 -6.52 -27.54 7.51
C LYS A 123 -5.34 -28.23 6.86
#